data_AF-B1XUB4-F1
#
_entry.id   AF-B1XUB4-F1
#
_cell.length_a   1.000
_cell.length_b   1.000
_cell.length_c   1.000
_cell.angle_alpha   90.00
_cell.angle_beta   90.00
_cell.angle_gamma   90.00
#
_symmetry.space_group_name_H-M   'P 1'
#
loop_
_entity.id
_entity.type
_entity.pdbx_description
1 polymer ?
#
loop_
_entity_poly.entity_id
_entity_poly.type
_entity_poly.pdbx_seq_one_letter_code
_entity_poly.pdbx_strand_id
1 'polypeptide(L)'
;MTKGLLGPDGLPGHDYFLDAVNHIDKAVASETIAISAAKGIVFSLVETLGAMVGDPDLPNHLKSGYMGALDLAVELEAKLTKGSK
;
A
#
# COMPACT_ATOMS: atom_id res chain seq x y z
N MET A 1 -22.76 -7.13 -3.31
CA MET A 1 -23.05 -5.67 -3.35
C MET A 1 -21.78 -4.93 -2.91
N THR A 2 -20.89 -4.58 -3.84
CA THR A 2 -19.66 -3.80 -3.56
C THR A 2 -19.97 -2.33 -3.75
N LYS A 3 -20.62 -1.72 -2.76
CA LYS A 3 -21.02 -0.31 -2.81
C LYS A 3 -20.13 0.48 -1.85
N GLY A 4 -19.14 1.20 -2.40
CA GLY A 4 -18.37 2.22 -1.68
C GLY A 4 -16.84 2.00 -1.68
N LEU A 5 -16.17 2.20 -2.81
CA LEU A 5 -14.70 2.35 -2.85
C LEU A 5 -14.22 3.62 -3.56
N LEU A 6 -15.15 4.36 -4.19
CA LEU A 6 -14.83 5.57 -4.95
C LEU A 6 -15.54 6.76 -4.31
N GLY A 7 -14.83 7.87 -4.20
CA GLY A 7 -15.35 9.17 -3.80
C GLY A 7 -16.37 9.71 -4.82
N PRO A 8 -16.98 10.87 -4.52
CA PRO A 8 -17.98 11.50 -5.39
C PRO A 8 -17.41 11.91 -6.77
N ASP A 9 -16.09 11.97 -6.90
CA ASP A 9 -15.32 12.22 -8.12
C ASP A 9 -15.02 10.94 -8.94
N GLY A 10 -15.42 9.76 -8.45
CA GLY A 10 -15.14 8.48 -9.09
C GLY A 10 -13.70 8.00 -8.91
N LEU A 11 -12.90 8.67 -8.07
CA LEU A 11 -11.56 8.25 -7.70
C LEU A 11 -11.58 7.48 -6.39
N PRO A 12 -10.62 6.56 -6.15
CA PRO A 12 -10.47 5.94 -4.84
C PRO A 12 -10.27 7.04 -3.77
N GLY A 13 -10.93 6.91 -2.62
CA GLY A 13 -10.71 7.83 -1.50
C GLY A 13 -9.24 7.77 -1.03
N HIS A 14 -8.72 8.82 -0.37
CA HIS A 14 -7.29 8.99 -0.06
C HIS A 14 -6.57 7.80 0.61
N ASP A 15 -7.31 6.88 1.21
CA ASP A 15 -6.78 5.69 1.88
C ASP A 15 -6.47 4.51 0.91
N TYR A 16 -6.55 4.71 -0.40
CA TYR A 16 -6.37 3.64 -1.39
C TYR A 16 -5.01 2.92 -1.30
N PHE A 17 -3.94 3.60 -0.91
CA PHE A 17 -2.64 2.95 -0.67
C PHE A 17 -2.67 2.04 0.56
N LEU A 18 -3.29 2.51 1.64
CA LEU A 18 -3.47 1.72 2.85
C LEU A 18 -4.33 0.47 2.57
N ASP A 19 -5.42 0.65 1.83
CA ASP A 19 -6.27 -0.46 1.38
C ASP A 19 -5.50 -1.44 0.50
N ALA A 20 -4.66 -0.96 -0.41
CA ALA A 20 -3.83 -1.80 -1.26
C ALA A 20 -2.83 -2.65 -0.44
N VAL A 21 -2.12 -2.06 0.52
CA VAL A 21 -1.19 -2.79 1.41
C VAL A 21 -1.94 -3.87 2.18
N ASN A 22 -3.08 -3.51 2.79
CA ASN A 22 -3.92 -4.46 3.52
C ASN A 22 -4.48 -5.58 2.63
N HIS A 23 -4.82 -5.25 1.38
CA HIS A 23 -5.30 -6.24 0.43
C HIS A 23 -4.22 -7.25 0.05
N ILE A 24 -2.98 -6.79 -0.16
CA ILE A 24 -1.85 -7.68 -0.47
C ILE A 24 -1.53 -8.57 0.72
N ASP A 25 -1.51 -8.05 1.95
CA ASP A 25 -1.28 -8.88 3.14
C ASP A 25 -2.32 -10.00 3.27
N LYS A 26 -3.61 -9.67 3.04
CA LYS A 26 -4.70 -10.67 3.01
C LYS A 26 -4.54 -11.67 1.86
N ALA A 27 -4.14 -11.21 0.67
CA ALA A 27 -3.94 -12.07 -0.49
C ALA A 27 -2.82 -13.09 -0.25
N VAL A 28 -1.72 -12.64 0.38
CA VAL A 28 -0.61 -13.52 0.79
C VAL A 28 -1.07 -14.51 1.85
N ALA A 29 -1.77 -14.05 2.89
CA ALA A 29 -2.25 -14.91 3.97
C ALA A 29 -3.28 -15.95 3.50
N SER A 30 -4.00 -15.68 2.41
CA SER A 30 -4.97 -16.59 1.79
C SER A 30 -4.40 -17.42 0.64
N GLU A 31 -3.09 -17.32 0.37
CA GLU A 31 -2.42 -18.02 -0.74
C GLU A 31 -3.04 -17.74 -2.13
N THR A 32 -3.70 -16.58 -2.28
CA THR A 32 -4.34 -16.16 -3.54
C THR A 32 -3.40 -15.37 -4.45
N ILE A 33 -2.19 -15.07 -3.97
CA ILE A 33 -1.11 -14.46 -4.72
C ILE A 33 0.21 -15.20 -4.44
N ALA A 34 1.04 -15.37 -5.47
CA ALA A 34 2.39 -15.88 -5.28
C ALA A 34 3.24 -14.87 -4.49
N ILE A 35 4.04 -15.35 -3.55
CA ILE A 35 4.93 -14.50 -2.71
C ILE A 35 5.85 -13.63 -3.58
N SER A 36 6.37 -14.17 -4.70
CA SER A 36 7.22 -13.41 -5.63
C SER A 36 6.50 -12.24 -6.28
N ALA A 37 5.24 -12.41 -6.67
CA ALA A 37 4.42 -11.33 -7.22
C ALA A 37 4.08 -10.29 -6.14
N ALA A 38 3.70 -10.73 -4.94
CA ALA A 38 3.44 -9.85 -3.82
C ALA A 38 4.64 -8.95 -3.51
N LYS A 39 5.86 -9.50 -3.50
CA LYS A 39 7.10 -8.71 -3.30
C LYS A 39 7.26 -7.60 -4.32
N GLY A 40 7.06 -7.89 -5.62
CA GLY A 40 7.17 -6.87 -6.67
C GLY A 40 6.15 -5.74 -6.51
N ILE A 41 4.91 -6.09 -6.13
CA ILE A 41 3.85 -5.10 -5.92
C ILE A 41 4.16 -4.24 -4.68
N VAL A 42 4.56 -4.86 -3.56
CA VAL A 42 4.89 -4.14 -2.33
C VAL A 42 6.10 -3.22 -2.54
N PHE A 43 7.14 -3.67 -3.23
CA PHE A 43 8.27 -2.83 -3.61
C PHE A 43 7.82 -1.59 -4.40
N SER A 44 6.94 -1.79 -5.40
CA SER A 44 6.38 -0.68 -6.17
C SER A 44 5.59 0.31 -5.31
N LEU A 45 4.88 -0.17 -4.28
CA LEU A 45 4.15 0.68 -3.34
C LEU A 45 5.10 1.50 -2.46
N VAL A 46 6.15 0.87 -1.92
CA VAL A 46 7.18 1.54 -1.12
C VAL A 46 7.84 2.68 -1.90
N GLU A 47 8.27 2.41 -3.14
CA GLU A 47 8.90 3.43 -4.00
C GLU A 47 7.94 4.58 -4.32
N THR A 48 6.69 4.26 -4.67
CA THR A 48 5.68 5.26 -5.00
C THR A 48 5.36 6.15 -3.80
N LEU A 49 5.13 5.56 -2.64
CA LEU A 49 4.84 6.29 -1.41
C LEU A 49 6.05 7.09 -0.93
N GLY A 50 7.26 6.55 -1.06
CA GLY A 50 8.50 7.25 -0.78
C GLY A 50 8.66 8.50 -1.63
N ALA A 51 8.37 8.41 -2.94
CA ALA A 51 8.39 9.56 -3.84
C ALA A 51 7.37 10.63 -3.43
N MET A 52 6.14 10.24 -3.07
CA MET A 52 5.11 11.19 -2.62
C MET A 52 5.48 11.86 -1.30
N VAL A 53 5.94 11.11 -0.29
CA VAL A 53 6.34 11.65 1.01
C VAL A 53 7.57 12.57 0.88
N GLY A 54 8.44 12.29 -0.08
CA GLY A 54 9.61 13.08 -0.43
C GLY A 54 9.29 14.40 -1.14
N ASP A 55 8.08 14.57 -1.68
CA ASP A 55 7.65 15.80 -2.34
C ASP A 55 7.52 16.95 -1.30
N PRO A 56 8.30 18.04 -1.43
CA PRO A 56 8.23 19.18 -0.52
C PRO A 56 6.91 19.95 -0.63
N ASP A 57 6.19 19.83 -1.75
CA ASP A 57 4.94 20.55 -2.01
C ASP A 57 3.71 19.76 -1.53
N LEU A 58 3.88 18.53 -1.02
CA LEU A 58 2.78 17.70 -0.56
C LEU A 58 2.10 18.30 0.69
N PRO A 59 0.78 18.53 0.68
CA PRO A 59 0.05 19.02 1.84
C PRO A 59 0.21 18.11 3.08
N ASN A 60 0.45 18.72 4.25
CA ASN A 60 0.74 17.99 5.49
C ASN A 60 -0.29 16.91 5.85
N HIS A 61 -1.59 17.17 5.60
CA HIS A 61 -2.66 16.22 5.91
C HIS A 61 -2.65 14.99 4.99
N LEU A 62 -2.15 15.11 3.75
CA LEU A 62 -1.92 13.98 2.85
C LEU A 62 -0.61 13.28 3.19
N LYS A 63 0.42 14.06 3.53
CA LYS A 63 1.74 13.54 3.91
C LYS A 63 1.67 12.58 5.09
N SER A 64 0.93 12.92 6.15
CA SER A 64 0.77 12.02 7.30
C SER A 64 0.07 10.69 6.93
N GLY A 65 -0.92 10.75 6.02
CA GLY A 65 -1.59 9.55 5.52
C GLY A 65 -0.66 8.65 4.70
N TYR A 66 0.10 9.22 3.77
CA TYR A 66 1.06 8.48 2.96
C TYR A 66 2.25 7.94 3.78
N MET A 67 2.69 8.65 4.82
CA MET A 67 3.69 8.13 5.75
C MET A 67 3.17 6.89 6.48
N GLY A 68 1.94 6.90 7.01
CA GLY A 68 1.35 5.73 7.64
C GLY A 68 1.20 4.53 6.68
N ALA A 69 0.81 4.80 5.42
CA ALA A 69 0.77 3.76 4.39
C ALA A 69 2.17 3.23 4.03
N LEU A 70 3.18 4.10 3.97
CA LEU A 70 4.57 3.76 3.69
C LEU A 70 5.14 2.86 4.78
N ASP A 71 4.93 3.21 6.05
CA ASP A 71 5.38 2.43 7.19
C ASP A 71 4.84 0.99 7.11
N LEU A 72 3.53 0.83 6.85
CA LEU A 72 2.92 -0.49 6.70
C LEU A 72 3.40 -1.25 5.46
N ALA A 73 3.66 -0.56 4.34
CA ALA A 73 4.21 -1.18 3.14
C ALA A 73 5.63 -1.74 3.40
N VAL A 74 6.47 -0.99 4.11
CA VAL A 74 7.82 -1.42 4.52
C VAL A 74 7.77 -2.59 5.49
N GLU A 75 6.85 -2.57 6.46
CA GLU A 75 6.63 -3.71 7.36
C GLU A 75 6.23 -4.98 6.61
N LEU A 76 5.32 -4.86 5.65
CA LEU A 76 4.88 -5.98 4.81
C LEU A 76 6.04 -6.49 3.92
N GLU A 77 6.84 -5.60 3.33
CA GLU A 77 8.02 -5.97 2.54
C GLU A 77 9.01 -6.80 3.37
N ALA A 78 9.28 -6.36 4.60
CA ALA A 78 10.16 -7.06 5.53
C ALA A 78 9.59 -8.44 5.90
N LYS A 79 8.28 -8.56 6.13
CA LYS A 79 7.59 -9.83 6.41
C LYS A 79 7.75 -10.81 5.24
N LEU A 80 7.50 -10.36 4.00
CA LEU A 80 7.61 -11.19 2.80
C LEU A 80 9.05 -11.63 2.52
N THR A 81 10.02 -10.79 2.85
CA THR A 81 11.45 -11.11 2.70
C THR A 81 11.90 -12.14 3.73
N LYS A 82 11.48 -12.01 4.99
CA LYS A 82 11.81 -12.96 6.06
C LYS A 82 11.12 -14.32 5.92
N GLY A 83 9.88 -14.35 5.44
CA GLY A 83 9.09 -15.59 5.27
C GLY A 83 9.48 -16.47 4.08
N SER A 84 10.46 -16.07 3.25
CA SER A 84 10.92 -16.83 2.09
C SER A 84 12.07 -17.80 2.38
N LYS A 85 12.18 -18.29 3.62
CA LYS A 85 13.27 -19.17 4.06
C LYS A 85 12.75 -20.56 4.41
#